data_AF-A0AB39HEK7-F1
#
_entry.id   AF-A0AB39HEK7-F1
#
_cell.length_a   1.000
_cell.length_b   1.000
_cell.length_c   1.000
_cell.angle_alpha   90.00
_cell.angle_beta   90.00
_cell.angle_gamma   90.00
#
_symmetry.space_group_name_H-M   'P 1'
#
loop_
_entity.id
_entity.type
_entity.pdbx_description
1 polymer ?
#
loop_
_entity_poly.entity_id
_entity_poly.type
_entity_poly.pdbx_seq_one_letter_code
_entity_poly.pdbx_strand_id
1 'polypeptide(L)'
;MIKITTAEQLQTLLAQHDITKSLAEPFEQDFVTEDIYVRFCLGDINKPIIVAFSNAGETTTEQKLNDPNYRPWGYDFITKEGYSVISFSCYQKNNWFRTPLTQEIIKVFSQYITPYSEKLGYGGSMGGYAVGAYCDLLKLDRCLLFNPISTLNPELVPFENRFNSAANHYPWQSDFHDGADTHTPKLIVVDPLFNQDKRHAYRYQNAQMINFRGVGHGIPRHLLTVKALKDSFYCLINQTLPDHHFYRKIRNGKRQYQHYFKFITSNHIKQLTPKRKQVIEQYQQAFINSLPEQERLAATPKPQPPKAKVTPLNDNDINRLRDLAVQLEKTDLQASLDLMLMAQKLRPNGPFINKRVSMYQEKLKSNKAQ
;
A
#
# COMPACT_ATOMS: atom_id res chain seq x y z
N MET A 1 -9.75 10.89 22.11
CA MET A 1 -9.41 9.52 21.72
C MET A 1 -9.78 8.52 22.80
N ILE A 2 -10.77 7.69 22.49
CA ILE A 2 -11.22 6.58 23.34
C ILE A 2 -10.35 5.35 23.05
N LYS A 3 -10.09 4.50 24.05
CA LYS A 3 -9.51 3.17 23.83
C LYS A 3 -10.62 2.14 23.79
N ILE A 4 -10.65 1.32 22.74
CA ILE A 4 -11.60 0.23 22.55
C ILE A 4 -10.84 -1.09 22.45
N THR A 5 -11.22 -2.07 23.25
CA THR A 5 -10.65 -3.42 23.26
C THR A 5 -11.64 -4.49 22.83
N THR A 6 -12.94 -4.18 22.75
CA THR A 6 -13.97 -5.12 22.29
C THR A 6 -15.03 -4.43 21.42
N ALA A 7 -15.75 -5.20 20.61
CA ALA A 7 -16.82 -4.67 19.76
C ALA A 7 -18.02 -4.13 20.57
N GLU A 8 -18.31 -4.70 21.75
CA GLU A 8 -19.40 -4.26 22.63
C GLU A 8 -19.17 -2.85 23.18
N GLN A 9 -17.91 -2.47 23.43
CA GLN A 9 -17.56 -1.11 23.84
C GLN A 9 -17.88 -0.10 22.73
N LEU A 10 -17.63 -0.47 21.46
CA LEU A 10 -18.01 0.35 20.32
C LEU A 10 -19.54 0.42 20.17
N GLN A 11 -20.25 -0.70 20.31
CA GLN A 11 -21.72 -0.70 20.30
C GLN A 11 -22.30 0.23 21.36
N THR A 12 -21.75 0.18 22.58
CA THR A 12 -22.16 1.04 23.69
C THR A 12 -21.90 2.52 23.39
N LEU A 13 -20.74 2.85 22.82
CA LEU A 13 -20.42 4.21 22.39
C LEU A 13 -21.41 4.72 21.34
N LEU A 14 -21.70 3.92 20.32
CA LEU A 14 -22.59 4.30 19.24
C LEU A 14 -24.05 4.39 19.69
N ALA A 15 -24.49 3.55 20.63
CA ALA A 15 -25.85 3.56 21.19
C ALA A 15 -26.20 4.85 21.95
N GLN A 16 -25.20 5.67 22.33
CA GLN A 16 -25.42 6.99 22.93
C GLN A 16 -26.00 8.00 21.94
N HIS A 17 -25.90 7.72 20.63
CA HIS A 17 -26.38 8.58 19.56
C HIS A 17 -27.34 7.80 18.65
N ASP A 18 -28.62 8.17 18.69
CA ASP A 18 -29.63 7.58 17.81
C ASP A 18 -29.54 8.22 16.41
N ILE A 19 -29.10 7.45 15.41
CA ILE A 19 -29.02 7.88 14.00
C ILE A 19 -30.18 7.36 13.15
N THR A 20 -31.30 6.94 13.76
CA THR A 20 -32.54 6.65 13.02
C THR A 20 -33.12 7.90 12.34
N LYS A 21 -32.71 9.09 12.78
CA LYS A 21 -32.96 10.38 12.14
C LYS A 21 -31.64 11.14 11.99
N SER A 22 -31.61 12.09 11.07
CA SER A 22 -30.47 13.01 10.94
C SER A 22 -30.18 13.68 12.28
N LEU A 23 -28.93 13.64 12.72
CA LEU A 23 -28.49 14.34 13.93
C LEU A 23 -28.57 15.85 13.72
N ALA A 24 -28.95 16.58 14.77
CA ALA A 24 -29.00 18.05 14.73
C ALA A 24 -27.60 18.65 14.51
N GLU A 25 -26.57 18.01 15.07
CA GLU A 25 -25.16 18.33 14.89
C GLU A 25 -24.38 17.06 14.53
N PRO A 26 -23.31 17.15 13.72
CA PRO A 26 -22.49 15.98 13.38
C PRO A 26 -21.89 15.32 14.62
N PHE A 27 -22.05 14.00 14.75
CA PHE A 27 -21.38 13.21 15.77
C PHE A 27 -19.95 12.88 15.32
N GLU A 28 -18.99 13.60 15.87
CA GLU A 28 -17.56 13.38 15.65
C GLU A 28 -16.90 12.69 16.82
N GLN A 29 -16.16 11.61 16.54
CA GLN A 29 -15.41 10.90 17.56
C GLN A 29 -14.23 10.13 16.95
N ASP A 30 -13.23 9.86 17.79
CA ASP A 30 -12.16 8.93 17.48
C ASP A 30 -11.91 7.90 18.58
N PHE A 31 -11.42 6.73 18.14
CA PHE A 31 -10.94 5.70 19.04
C PHE A 31 -9.76 4.93 18.44
N VAL A 32 -9.04 4.26 19.32
CA VAL A 32 -7.92 3.38 18.98
C VAL A 32 -8.12 2.02 19.63
N THR A 33 -7.76 0.97 18.91
CA THR A 33 -7.60 -0.39 19.43
C THR A 33 -6.13 -0.77 19.39
N GLU A 34 -5.79 -2.01 19.73
CA GLU A 34 -4.42 -2.52 19.50
C GLU A 34 -4.01 -2.55 18.02
N ASP A 35 -4.98 -2.57 17.10
CA ASP A 35 -4.79 -2.87 15.69
C ASP A 35 -5.12 -1.72 14.74
N ILE A 36 -6.07 -0.87 15.10
CA ILE A 36 -6.59 0.17 14.22
C ILE A 36 -6.84 1.47 14.98
N TYR A 37 -6.74 2.57 14.25
CA TYR A 37 -7.26 3.86 14.63
C TYR A 37 -8.44 4.17 13.72
N VAL A 38 -9.55 4.60 14.32
CA VAL A 38 -10.76 4.96 13.59
C VAL A 38 -11.18 6.36 14.01
N ARG A 39 -11.49 7.19 13.02
CA ARG A 39 -12.13 8.48 13.24
C ARG A 39 -13.33 8.61 12.33
N PHE A 40 -14.43 9.10 12.89
CA PHE A 40 -15.68 9.26 12.16
C PHE A 40 -16.35 10.60 12.44
N CYS A 41 -17.18 11.02 11.49
CA CYS A 41 -18.07 12.17 11.56
C CYS A 41 -19.39 11.74 10.92
N LEU A 42 -20.45 11.70 11.71
CA LEU A 42 -21.77 11.20 11.28
C LEU A 42 -22.77 12.35 11.31
N GLY A 43 -23.26 12.75 10.15
CA GLY A 43 -24.23 13.84 9.98
C GLY A 43 -25.54 13.38 9.36
N ASP A 44 -25.98 14.10 8.32
CA ASP A 44 -27.26 13.90 7.63
C ASP A 44 -27.35 12.53 6.94
N ILE A 45 -28.31 11.70 7.37
CA ILE A 45 -28.51 10.34 6.84
C ILE A 45 -29.07 10.32 5.41
N ASN A 46 -29.61 11.46 4.94
CA ASN A 46 -30.07 11.64 3.57
C ASN A 46 -28.92 11.98 2.61
N LYS A 47 -27.72 12.21 3.12
CA LYS A 47 -26.49 12.33 2.34
C LYS A 47 -25.69 11.04 2.39
N PRO A 48 -24.82 10.80 1.40
CA PRO A 48 -23.96 9.63 1.41
C PRO A 48 -23.03 9.61 2.63
N ILE A 49 -22.85 8.43 3.21
CA ILE A 49 -21.73 8.14 4.12
C ILE A 49 -20.61 7.46 3.37
N ILE A 50 -19.38 7.91 3.58
CA ILE A 50 -18.19 7.32 2.95
C ILE A 50 -17.44 6.49 3.99
N VAL A 51 -17.23 5.21 3.68
CA VAL A 51 -16.35 4.33 4.43
C VAL A 51 -14.98 4.31 3.74
N ALA A 52 -13.98 4.86 4.44
CA ALA A 52 -12.64 5.06 3.91
C ALA A 52 -11.61 4.21 4.65
N PHE A 53 -10.65 3.66 3.91
CA PHE A 53 -9.55 2.88 4.48
C PHE A 53 -8.19 3.42 4.03
N SER A 54 -7.30 3.69 4.98
CA SER A 54 -5.94 4.15 4.73
C SER A 54 -5.13 3.15 3.91
N ASN A 55 -4.23 3.70 3.09
CA ASN A 55 -3.23 2.91 2.38
C ASN A 55 -2.08 2.48 3.32
N ALA A 56 -1.26 1.51 2.89
CA ALA A 56 -0.16 0.97 3.70
C ALA A 56 0.95 1.99 4.04
N GLY A 57 1.03 3.11 3.33
CA GLY A 57 1.96 4.21 3.64
C GLY A 57 1.40 5.20 4.67
N GLU A 58 0.13 5.07 5.03
CA GLU A 58 -0.59 5.99 5.92
C GLU A 58 -1.00 5.36 7.25
N THR A 59 -0.35 4.25 7.64
CA THR A 59 -0.46 3.66 8.98
C THR A 59 -0.36 4.75 10.05
N THR A 60 -1.32 4.74 10.97
CA THR A 60 -1.32 5.61 12.14
C THR A 60 -0.26 5.11 13.12
N THR A 61 0.55 6.02 13.64
CA THR A 61 1.50 5.72 14.72
C THR A 61 1.14 6.53 15.95
N GLU A 62 1.58 6.11 17.12
CA GLU A 62 1.43 6.90 18.35
C GLU A 62 1.98 8.32 18.21
N GLN A 63 3.10 8.48 17.51
CA GLN A 63 3.66 9.80 17.21
C GLN A 63 2.69 10.68 16.39
N LYS A 64 2.01 10.10 15.38
CA LYS A 64 1.01 10.85 14.59
C LYS A 64 -0.20 11.23 15.46
N LEU A 65 -0.62 10.37 16.38
CA LEU A 65 -1.74 10.65 17.27
C LEU A 65 -1.45 11.77 18.29
N ASN A 66 -0.18 12.07 18.55
CA ASN A 66 0.20 13.22 19.37
C ASN A 66 0.02 14.57 18.64
N ASP A 67 -0.16 14.57 17.32
CA ASP A 67 -0.52 15.77 16.57
C ASP A 67 -2.05 15.94 16.60
N PRO A 68 -2.59 17.00 17.24
CA PRO A 68 -4.03 17.22 17.33
C PRO A 68 -4.70 17.45 15.96
N ASN A 69 -3.92 17.79 14.93
CA ASN A 69 -4.39 17.98 13.56
C ASN A 69 -4.30 16.71 12.72
N TYR A 70 -3.74 15.62 13.24
CA TYR A 70 -3.63 14.39 12.49
C TYR A 70 -5.00 13.77 12.24
N ARG A 71 -5.28 13.44 10.98
CA ARG A 71 -6.50 12.78 10.56
C ARG A 71 -6.17 11.64 9.59
N PRO A 72 -6.90 10.51 9.66
CA PRO A 72 -6.65 9.38 8.79
C PRO A 72 -7.20 9.65 7.39
N TRP A 73 -6.85 8.75 6.46
CA TRP A 73 -7.13 8.88 5.03
C TRP A 73 -8.55 9.36 4.73
N GLY A 74 -8.64 10.43 3.95
CA GLY A 74 -9.91 10.97 3.43
C GLY A 74 -10.75 11.76 4.43
N TYR A 75 -10.51 11.66 5.75
CA TYR A 75 -11.39 12.25 6.77
C TYR A 75 -11.63 13.76 6.54
N ASP A 76 -10.59 14.58 6.57
CA ASP A 76 -10.74 16.05 6.42
C ASP A 76 -11.32 16.47 5.09
N PHE A 77 -10.97 15.75 4.03
CA PHE A 77 -11.49 16.06 2.70
C PHE A 77 -13.00 15.77 2.64
N ILE A 78 -13.42 14.59 3.11
CA ILE A 78 -14.82 14.16 3.01
C ILE A 78 -15.72 15.01 3.91
N THR A 79 -15.29 15.31 5.15
CA THR A 79 -16.05 16.18 6.05
C THR A 79 -16.15 17.61 5.52
N LYS A 80 -15.06 18.14 4.94
CA LYS A 80 -15.07 19.47 4.28
C LYS A 80 -16.01 19.54 3.09
N GLU A 81 -16.20 18.44 2.36
CA GLU A 81 -17.19 18.36 1.28
C GLU A 81 -18.63 18.15 1.81
N GLY A 82 -18.82 18.06 3.13
CA GLY A 82 -20.13 18.01 3.79
C GLY A 82 -20.78 16.63 3.85
N TYR A 83 -19.98 15.56 3.78
CA TYR A 83 -20.45 14.18 3.87
C TYR A 83 -20.03 13.50 5.17
N SER A 84 -20.84 12.53 5.61
CA SER A 84 -20.48 11.63 6.71
C SER A 84 -19.31 10.73 6.30
N VAL A 85 -18.45 10.39 7.25
CA VAL A 85 -17.29 9.53 7.02
C VAL A 85 -16.99 8.61 8.20
N ILE A 86 -16.57 7.38 7.90
CA ILE A 86 -15.84 6.52 8.83
C ILE A 86 -14.49 6.22 8.18
N SER A 87 -13.41 6.72 8.76
CA SER A 87 -12.06 6.55 8.24
C SER A 87 -11.24 5.61 9.13
N PHE A 88 -10.85 4.48 8.56
CA PHE A 88 -10.07 3.41 9.17
C PHE A 88 -8.60 3.54 8.80
N SER A 89 -7.73 3.37 9.79
CA SER A 89 -6.29 3.28 9.58
C SER A 89 -5.71 2.15 10.42
N CYS A 90 -4.77 1.37 9.88
CA CYS A 90 -4.01 0.45 10.71
C CYS A 90 -3.21 1.23 11.76
N TYR A 91 -3.10 0.70 12.97
CA TYR A 91 -2.36 1.31 14.06
C TYR A 91 -1.05 0.56 14.31
N GLN A 92 0.06 1.28 14.34
CA GLN A 92 1.45 0.83 14.52
C GLN A 92 2.00 -0.11 13.42
N LYS A 93 1.22 -1.10 12.97
CA LYS A 93 1.62 -2.10 11.99
C LYS A 93 0.55 -2.25 10.92
N ASN A 94 0.99 -2.42 9.67
CA ASN A 94 0.11 -2.77 8.57
C ASN A 94 -0.44 -4.19 8.75
N ASN A 95 -1.65 -4.27 9.30
CA ASN A 95 -2.37 -5.52 9.51
C ASN A 95 -3.40 -5.84 8.43
N TRP A 96 -3.44 -5.02 7.37
CA TRP A 96 -4.36 -5.19 6.25
C TRP A 96 -5.83 -5.21 6.67
N PHE A 97 -6.16 -4.69 7.86
CA PHE A 97 -7.49 -4.76 8.44
C PHE A 97 -8.01 -6.21 8.56
N ARG A 98 -7.10 -7.19 8.70
CA ARG A 98 -7.40 -8.64 8.76
C ARG A 98 -7.57 -9.18 10.17
N THR A 99 -7.42 -8.36 11.21
CA THR A 99 -7.48 -8.86 12.59
C THR A 99 -8.92 -9.10 13.02
N PRO A 100 -9.18 -10.08 13.91
CA PRO A 100 -10.55 -10.42 14.33
C PRO A 100 -11.32 -9.20 14.88
N LEU A 101 -10.73 -8.44 15.80
CA LEU A 101 -11.38 -7.26 16.38
C LEU A 101 -11.68 -6.19 15.32
N THR A 102 -10.81 -6.02 14.32
CA THR A 102 -11.08 -5.10 13.20
C THR A 102 -12.34 -5.52 12.43
N GLN A 103 -12.50 -6.81 12.14
CA GLN A 103 -13.66 -7.34 11.43
C GLN A 103 -14.95 -7.17 12.24
N GLU A 104 -14.90 -7.42 13.56
CA GLU A 104 -16.04 -7.19 14.45
C GLU A 104 -16.44 -5.73 14.50
N ILE A 105 -15.47 -4.81 14.57
CA ILE A 105 -15.73 -3.36 14.53
C ILE A 105 -16.39 -2.94 13.22
N ILE A 106 -15.92 -3.46 12.07
CA ILE A 106 -16.54 -3.18 10.77
C ILE A 106 -17.98 -3.70 10.74
N LYS A 107 -18.25 -4.87 11.33
CA LYS A 107 -19.62 -5.41 11.46
C LYS A 107 -20.52 -4.56 12.36
N VAL A 108 -19.99 -4.01 13.46
CA VAL A 108 -20.75 -3.06 14.30
C VAL A 108 -21.12 -1.81 13.49
N PHE A 109 -20.15 -1.25 12.76
CA PHE A 109 -20.44 -0.11 11.89
C PHE A 109 -21.43 -0.44 10.79
N SER A 110 -21.34 -1.62 10.15
CA SER A 110 -22.27 -1.99 9.08
C SER A 110 -23.73 -2.04 9.54
N GLN A 111 -23.96 -2.47 10.77
CA GLN A 111 -25.28 -2.43 11.39
C GLN A 111 -25.69 -0.99 11.72
N TYR A 112 -24.81 -0.23 12.36
CA TYR A 112 -25.10 1.12 12.81
C TYR A 112 -25.44 2.06 11.65
N ILE A 113 -24.69 2.03 10.55
CA ILE A 113 -24.90 2.93 9.39
C ILE A 113 -26.06 2.51 8.47
N THR A 114 -26.84 1.51 8.84
CA THR A 114 -28.02 1.06 8.05
C THR A 114 -28.97 2.20 7.65
N PRO A 115 -29.27 3.19 8.52
CA PRO A 115 -30.19 4.30 8.19
C PRO A 115 -29.71 5.23 7.08
N TYR A 116 -28.41 5.23 6.72
CA TYR A 116 -27.90 6.07 5.64
C TYR A 116 -28.47 5.62 4.30
N SER A 117 -29.07 6.60 3.60
CA SER A 117 -29.66 6.44 2.26
C SER A 117 -28.67 5.88 1.22
N GLU A 118 -27.39 6.23 1.35
CA GLU A 118 -26.35 5.81 0.44
C GLU A 118 -25.02 5.62 1.19
N LYS A 119 -24.31 4.53 0.90
CA LYS A 119 -23.05 4.11 1.53
C LYS A 119 -21.98 3.89 0.46
N LEU A 120 -20.87 4.60 0.54
CA LEU A 120 -19.84 4.63 -0.50
C LEU A 120 -18.49 4.15 0.03
N GLY A 121 -17.73 3.44 -0.80
CA GLY A 121 -16.37 2.98 -0.46
C GLY A 121 -15.28 3.86 -1.06
N TYR A 122 -14.22 4.16 -0.29
CA TYR A 122 -13.11 5.00 -0.77
C TYR A 122 -11.75 4.52 -0.26
N GLY A 123 -10.85 4.06 -1.13
CA GLY A 123 -9.57 3.51 -0.68
C GLY A 123 -8.56 3.27 -1.79
N GLY A 124 -7.28 3.12 -1.43
CA GLY A 124 -6.22 2.81 -2.39
C GLY A 124 -5.19 1.83 -1.85
N SER A 125 -4.56 1.04 -2.75
CA SER A 125 -3.61 0.00 -2.38
C SER A 125 -4.21 -0.99 -1.35
N MET A 126 -3.61 -1.13 -0.16
CA MET A 126 -4.16 -1.88 0.99
C MET A 126 -5.55 -1.39 1.43
N GLY A 127 -5.83 -0.08 1.38
CA GLY A 127 -7.17 0.44 1.68
C GLY A 127 -8.18 0.07 0.59
N GLY A 128 -7.72 -0.06 -0.66
CA GLY A 128 -8.54 -0.55 -1.77
C GLY A 128 -8.89 -2.03 -1.64
N TYR A 129 -7.96 -2.84 -1.09
CA TYR A 129 -8.26 -4.20 -0.64
C TYR A 129 -9.40 -4.19 0.37
N ALA A 130 -9.26 -3.43 1.46
CA ALA A 130 -10.23 -3.43 2.56
C ALA A 130 -11.63 -2.98 2.10
N VAL A 131 -11.72 -1.92 1.31
CA VAL A 131 -13.01 -1.50 0.72
C VAL A 131 -13.62 -2.64 -0.09
N GLY A 132 -12.85 -3.28 -0.97
CA GLY A 132 -13.35 -4.41 -1.77
C GLY A 132 -13.78 -5.60 -0.91
N ALA A 133 -12.98 -5.95 0.10
CA ALA A 133 -13.23 -7.11 0.96
C ALA A 133 -14.47 -6.94 1.84
N TYR A 134 -14.73 -5.72 2.32
CA TYR A 134 -15.81 -5.44 3.26
C TYR A 134 -17.04 -4.77 2.64
N CYS A 135 -17.04 -4.47 1.34
CA CYS A 135 -18.14 -3.71 0.72
C CYS A 135 -19.50 -4.41 0.84
N ASP A 136 -19.55 -5.73 0.70
CA ASP A 136 -20.81 -6.49 0.79
C ASP A 136 -21.32 -6.53 2.26
N LEU A 137 -20.42 -6.71 3.24
CA LEU A 137 -20.74 -6.62 4.68
C LEU A 137 -21.28 -5.23 5.05
N LEU A 138 -20.65 -4.18 4.52
CA LEU A 138 -21.01 -2.78 4.73
C LEU A 138 -22.22 -2.34 3.89
N LYS A 139 -22.72 -3.20 2.98
CA LYS A 139 -23.77 -2.89 2.01
C LYS A 139 -23.48 -1.58 1.26
N LEU A 140 -22.26 -1.44 0.76
CA LEU A 140 -21.86 -0.26 -0.01
C LEU A 140 -22.56 -0.28 -1.38
N ASP A 141 -23.07 0.86 -1.82
CA ASP A 141 -23.75 1.01 -3.10
C ASP A 141 -22.75 1.08 -4.27
N ARG A 142 -21.57 1.66 -4.03
CA ARG A 142 -20.46 1.75 -5.00
C ARG A 142 -19.16 2.19 -4.33
N CYS A 143 -18.05 1.94 -5.01
CA CYS A 143 -16.72 2.24 -4.49
C CYS A 143 -15.83 2.97 -5.51
N LEU A 144 -14.92 3.81 -5.02
CA LEU A 144 -13.80 4.38 -5.77
C LEU A 144 -12.49 3.84 -5.21
N LEU A 145 -11.78 3.08 -6.03
CA LEU A 145 -10.54 2.41 -5.66
C LEU A 145 -9.37 2.98 -6.47
N PHE A 146 -8.22 3.19 -5.82
CA PHE A 146 -6.99 3.61 -6.49
C PHE A 146 -5.92 2.55 -6.40
N ASN A 147 -5.43 2.06 -7.55
CA ASN A 147 -4.42 1.01 -7.64
C ASN A 147 -4.62 -0.10 -6.58
N PRO A 148 -5.83 -0.66 -6.44
CA PRO A 148 -6.15 -1.56 -5.33
C PRO A 148 -5.30 -2.82 -5.42
N ILE A 149 -4.90 -3.32 -4.26
CA ILE A 149 -4.48 -4.71 -4.12
C ILE A 149 -5.76 -5.50 -3.88
N SER A 150 -5.99 -6.60 -4.59
CA SER A 150 -7.23 -7.37 -4.45
C SER A 150 -7.14 -8.43 -3.34
N THR A 151 -5.99 -9.06 -3.16
CA THR A 151 -5.70 -10.03 -2.09
C THR A 151 -4.19 -10.21 -2.00
N LEU A 152 -3.69 -10.79 -0.90
CA LEU A 152 -2.34 -11.36 -0.81
C LEU A 152 -2.34 -12.89 -0.74
N ASN A 153 -3.48 -13.53 -0.99
CA ASN A 153 -3.55 -14.98 -1.11
C ASN A 153 -2.65 -15.46 -2.28
N PRO A 154 -1.59 -16.24 -2.02
CA PRO A 154 -0.63 -16.66 -3.05
C PRO A 154 -1.23 -17.61 -4.09
N GLU A 155 -2.34 -18.29 -3.79
CA GLU A 155 -3.04 -19.15 -4.75
C GLU A 155 -3.78 -18.31 -5.80
N LEU A 156 -4.35 -17.17 -5.39
CA LEU A 156 -5.10 -16.29 -6.27
C LEU A 156 -4.21 -15.28 -7.01
N VAL A 157 -3.13 -14.84 -6.35
CA VAL A 157 -2.20 -13.84 -6.88
C VAL A 157 -0.73 -14.28 -6.79
N PRO A 158 -0.32 -15.38 -7.43
CA PRO A 158 1.07 -15.88 -7.37
C PRO A 158 2.12 -14.91 -7.93
N PHE A 159 1.66 -13.79 -8.50
CA PHE A 159 2.49 -12.72 -9.04
C PHE A 159 2.78 -11.58 -8.06
N GLU A 160 2.04 -11.50 -6.95
CA GLU A 160 2.22 -10.47 -5.94
C GLU A 160 3.28 -10.93 -4.96
N ASN A 161 4.41 -10.22 -4.94
CA ASN A 161 5.56 -10.54 -4.10
C ASN A 161 6.09 -9.34 -3.30
N ARG A 162 5.43 -8.17 -3.39
CA ARG A 162 5.81 -6.93 -2.71
C ARG A 162 5.46 -6.97 -1.23
N PHE A 163 4.46 -7.77 -0.85
CA PHE A 163 3.89 -7.82 0.50
C PHE A 163 3.95 -9.20 1.15
N ASN A 164 4.99 -10.01 0.83
CA ASN A 164 5.15 -11.38 1.35
C ASN A 164 5.08 -11.50 2.88
N SER A 165 5.57 -10.49 3.60
CA SER A 165 5.44 -10.46 5.06
C SER A 165 3.97 -10.54 5.47
N ALA A 166 3.11 -9.66 4.96
CA ALA A 166 1.68 -9.68 5.27
C ALA A 166 0.95 -10.92 4.70
N ALA A 167 1.39 -11.44 3.54
CA ALA A 167 0.86 -12.67 2.97
C ALA A 167 1.07 -13.88 3.91
N ASN A 168 2.20 -13.91 4.62
CA ASN A 168 2.56 -15.02 5.52
C ASN A 168 2.03 -14.84 6.96
N HIS A 169 1.71 -13.61 7.39
CA HIS A 169 1.34 -13.31 8.77
C HIS A 169 -0.18 -13.26 9.01
N TYR A 170 -0.99 -13.01 7.99
CA TYR A 170 -2.44 -12.87 8.12
C TYR A 170 -3.18 -14.02 7.41
N PRO A 171 -4.39 -14.40 7.88
CA PRO A 171 -5.12 -15.49 7.27
C PRO A 171 -5.71 -15.02 5.94
N TRP A 172 -5.19 -15.51 4.81
CA TRP A 172 -5.67 -15.18 3.45
C TRP A 172 -6.57 -16.26 2.84
N GLN A 173 -7.06 -17.17 3.68
CA GLN A 173 -8.00 -18.25 3.32
C GLN A 173 -9.30 -18.23 4.13
N SER A 174 -9.45 -17.27 5.05
CA SER A 174 -10.70 -17.06 5.80
C SER A 174 -11.55 -15.97 5.15
N ASP A 175 -12.73 -15.70 5.68
CA ASP A 175 -13.65 -14.65 5.20
C ASP A 175 -12.94 -13.33 4.88
N PHE A 176 -13.48 -12.62 3.88
CA PHE A 176 -12.97 -11.34 3.38
C PHE A 176 -11.55 -11.43 2.77
N HIS A 177 -11.04 -12.63 2.43
CA HIS A 177 -9.67 -12.77 1.91
C HIS A 177 -9.44 -12.14 0.55
N ASP A 178 -10.48 -11.98 -0.28
CA ASP A 178 -10.35 -11.45 -1.63
C ASP A 178 -11.31 -10.29 -1.88
N GLY A 179 -10.76 -9.08 -1.94
CA GLY A 179 -11.54 -7.88 -2.21
C GLY A 179 -12.07 -7.79 -3.65
N ALA A 180 -11.63 -8.67 -4.55
CA ALA A 180 -12.19 -8.78 -5.90
C ALA A 180 -13.46 -9.65 -5.96
N ASP A 181 -13.73 -10.46 -4.95
CA ASP A 181 -14.89 -11.37 -4.87
C ASP A 181 -16.11 -10.64 -4.30
N THR A 182 -16.72 -9.80 -5.13
CA THR A 182 -17.85 -8.94 -4.74
C THR A 182 -18.55 -8.39 -5.97
N HIS A 183 -19.87 -8.17 -5.86
CA HIS A 183 -20.71 -7.64 -6.92
C HIS A 183 -20.84 -6.12 -6.91
N THR A 184 -20.42 -5.44 -5.84
CA THR A 184 -20.58 -3.99 -5.65
C THR A 184 -19.90 -3.21 -6.81
N PRO A 185 -20.58 -2.26 -7.49
CA PRO A 185 -19.99 -1.47 -8.57
C PRO A 185 -18.75 -0.68 -8.13
N LYS A 186 -17.70 -0.68 -8.98
CA LYS A 186 -16.42 -0.05 -8.65
C LYS A 186 -15.93 0.87 -9.78
N LEU A 187 -15.52 2.08 -9.43
CA LEU A 187 -14.64 2.90 -10.25
C LEU A 187 -13.20 2.63 -9.80
N ILE A 188 -12.34 2.14 -10.71
CA ILE A 188 -10.96 1.80 -10.37
C ILE A 188 -10.01 2.68 -11.18
N VAL A 189 -9.29 3.56 -10.49
CA VAL A 189 -8.20 4.33 -11.11
C VAL A 189 -6.93 3.50 -11.07
N VAL A 190 -6.33 3.25 -12.22
CA VAL A 190 -5.13 2.42 -12.36
C VAL A 190 -4.18 2.95 -13.44
N ASP A 191 -2.87 2.75 -13.26
CA ASP A 191 -1.91 2.89 -14.34
C ASP A 191 -1.74 1.54 -15.07
N PRO A 192 -2.28 1.38 -16.29
CA PRO A 192 -2.17 0.12 -17.02
C PRO A 192 -0.74 -0.19 -17.49
N LEU A 193 0.21 0.76 -17.36
CA LEU A 193 1.62 0.51 -17.64
C LEU A 193 2.36 -0.15 -16.47
N PHE A 194 1.76 -0.16 -15.27
CA PHE A 194 2.33 -0.81 -14.11
C PHE A 194 1.69 -2.18 -13.86
N ASN A 195 2.35 -3.22 -14.36
CA ASN A 195 1.75 -4.55 -14.48
C ASN A 195 1.29 -5.16 -13.14
N GLN A 196 1.99 -4.90 -12.03
CA GLN A 196 1.63 -5.45 -10.72
C GLN A 196 0.25 -4.94 -10.27
N ASP A 197 0.02 -3.63 -10.28
CA ASP A 197 -1.28 -3.06 -9.91
C ASP A 197 -2.35 -3.33 -10.96
N LYS A 198 -1.99 -3.30 -12.26
CA LYS A 198 -2.92 -3.65 -13.34
C LYS A 198 -3.52 -5.03 -13.10
N ARG A 199 -2.70 -6.03 -12.77
CA ARG A 199 -3.20 -7.40 -12.56
C ARG A 199 -4.19 -7.48 -11.40
N HIS A 200 -3.98 -6.75 -10.30
CA HIS A 200 -4.97 -6.68 -9.22
C HIS A 200 -6.25 -5.95 -9.64
N ALA A 201 -6.14 -4.77 -10.24
CA ALA A 201 -7.29 -3.97 -10.67
C ALA A 201 -8.24 -4.76 -11.59
N TYR A 202 -7.68 -5.58 -12.49
CA TYR A 202 -8.44 -6.38 -13.45
C TYR A 202 -9.02 -7.68 -12.85
N ARG A 203 -8.75 -8.01 -11.59
CA ARG A 203 -9.45 -9.12 -10.89
C ARG A 203 -10.85 -8.72 -10.45
N TYR A 204 -11.09 -7.44 -10.14
CA TYR A 204 -12.37 -6.95 -9.68
C TYR A 204 -13.44 -7.08 -10.76
N GLN A 205 -14.52 -7.80 -10.44
CA GLN A 205 -15.72 -7.86 -11.25
C GLN A 205 -16.55 -6.57 -11.09
N ASN A 206 -17.44 -6.27 -12.05
CA ASN A 206 -18.28 -5.06 -12.04
C ASN A 206 -17.51 -3.74 -11.84
N ALA A 207 -16.34 -3.63 -12.47
CA ALA A 207 -15.45 -2.48 -12.34
C ALA A 207 -15.29 -1.70 -13.66
N GLN A 208 -15.37 -0.37 -13.57
CA GLN A 208 -15.03 0.54 -14.66
C GLN A 208 -13.64 1.15 -14.42
N MET A 209 -12.75 0.99 -15.42
CA MET A 209 -11.35 1.40 -15.30
C MET A 209 -11.13 2.86 -15.74
N ILE A 210 -10.56 3.66 -14.85
CA ILE A 210 -10.06 5.01 -15.12
C ILE A 210 -8.54 4.95 -15.29
N ASN A 211 -8.07 5.07 -16.53
CA ASN A 211 -6.67 4.83 -16.85
C ASN A 211 -5.78 6.08 -16.68
N PHE A 212 -5.00 6.15 -15.60
CA PHE A 212 -3.98 7.18 -15.39
C PHE A 212 -2.59 6.66 -15.78
N ARG A 213 -2.26 6.77 -17.07
CA ARG A 213 -1.04 6.16 -17.65
C ARG A 213 0.25 6.86 -17.23
N GLY A 214 1.28 6.10 -16.88
CA GLY A 214 2.66 6.58 -16.73
C GLY A 214 3.00 7.17 -15.36
N VAL A 215 2.28 6.78 -14.31
CA VAL A 215 2.51 7.26 -12.93
C VAL A 215 2.83 6.14 -11.94
N GLY A 216 2.59 4.88 -12.29
CA GLY A 216 2.86 3.74 -11.42
C GLY A 216 1.90 3.64 -10.22
N HIS A 217 2.43 3.15 -9.10
CA HIS A 217 1.70 3.02 -7.83
C HIS A 217 1.49 4.37 -7.13
N GLY A 218 0.54 4.43 -6.18
CA GLY A 218 0.29 5.63 -5.38
C GLY A 218 -0.51 6.70 -6.13
N ILE A 219 -1.49 6.26 -6.92
CA ILE A 219 -2.32 7.11 -7.78
C ILE A 219 -2.94 8.33 -7.07
N PRO A 220 -3.43 8.25 -5.82
CA PRO A 220 -4.04 9.42 -5.21
C PRO A 220 -3.06 10.59 -5.06
N ARG A 221 -1.78 10.31 -4.75
CA ARG A 221 -0.73 11.34 -4.70
C ARG A 221 -0.55 12.01 -6.05
N HIS A 222 -0.50 11.22 -7.13
CA HIS A 222 -0.35 11.74 -8.49
C HIS A 222 -1.56 12.57 -8.92
N LEU A 223 -2.77 12.11 -8.60
CA LEU A 223 -4.00 12.85 -8.85
C LEU A 223 -4.04 14.16 -8.07
N LEU A 224 -3.57 14.17 -6.82
CA LEU A 224 -3.44 15.39 -6.01
C LEU A 224 -2.45 16.37 -6.66
N THR A 225 -1.28 15.90 -7.09
CA THR A 225 -0.27 16.72 -7.78
C THR A 225 -0.83 17.37 -9.04
N VAL A 226 -1.64 16.66 -9.83
CA VAL A 226 -2.27 17.20 -11.04
C VAL A 226 -3.65 17.85 -10.77
N LYS A 227 -4.00 18.06 -9.49
CA LYS A 227 -5.25 18.68 -9.02
C LYS A 227 -6.52 17.97 -9.50
N ALA A 228 -6.47 16.68 -9.80
CA ALA A 228 -7.59 15.88 -10.34
C ALA A 228 -8.18 14.86 -9.34
N LEU A 229 -7.65 14.80 -8.10
CA LEU A 229 -8.17 13.86 -7.09
C LEU A 229 -9.64 14.16 -6.74
N LYS A 230 -9.97 15.44 -6.53
CA LYS A 230 -11.34 15.89 -6.26
C LYS A 230 -12.31 15.54 -7.41
N ASP A 231 -11.86 15.68 -8.67
CA ASP A 231 -12.67 15.29 -9.84
C ASP A 231 -13.04 13.80 -9.80
N SER A 232 -12.08 12.93 -9.43
CA SER A 232 -12.35 11.49 -9.31
C SER A 232 -13.31 11.17 -8.16
N PHE A 233 -13.25 11.90 -7.05
CA PHE A 233 -14.20 11.76 -5.96
C PHE A 233 -15.62 12.18 -6.37
N TYR A 234 -15.80 13.24 -7.17
CA TYR A 234 -17.13 13.58 -7.68
C TYR A 234 -17.68 12.58 -8.71
N CYS A 235 -16.82 11.83 -9.41
CA CYS A 235 -17.28 10.71 -10.22
C CYS A 235 -17.96 9.65 -9.33
N LEU A 236 -17.41 9.38 -8.14
CA LEU A 236 -18.05 8.52 -7.14
C LEU A 236 -19.37 9.12 -6.66
N ILE A 237 -19.37 10.36 -6.16
CA ILE A 237 -20.58 10.98 -5.59
C ILE A 237 -21.70 11.03 -6.63
N ASN A 238 -21.42 11.58 -7.82
CA ASN A 238 -22.44 11.86 -8.82
C ASN A 238 -22.79 10.65 -9.70
N GLN A 239 -22.20 9.47 -9.45
CA GLN A 239 -22.40 8.27 -10.28
C GLN A 239 -22.04 8.50 -11.75
N THR A 240 -20.94 9.22 -12.00
CA THR A 240 -20.49 9.58 -13.35
C THR A 240 -19.15 8.96 -13.69
N LEU A 241 -18.86 8.89 -14.99
CA LEU A 241 -17.53 8.56 -15.49
C LEU A 241 -16.73 9.83 -15.78
N PRO A 242 -15.39 9.78 -15.67
CA PRO A 242 -14.57 10.91 -16.06
C PRO A 242 -14.72 11.24 -17.54
N ASP A 243 -14.84 12.54 -17.82
CA ASP A 243 -15.02 13.06 -19.17
C ASP A 243 -13.68 13.39 -19.86
N HIS A 244 -13.77 14.00 -21.05
CA HIS A 244 -12.59 14.38 -21.81
C HIS A 244 -11.74 15.48 -21.11
N HIS A 245 -12.35 16.34 -20.29
CA HIS A 245 -11.64 17.37 -19.54
C HIS A 245 -10.75 16.74 -18.46
N PHE A 246 -11.28 15.77 -17.73
CA PHE A 246 -10.50 14.99 -16.76
C PHE A 246 -9.28 14.32 -17.42
N TYR A 247 -9.48 13.62 -18.54
CA TYR A 247 -8.38 12.93 -19.23
C TYR A 247 -7.34 13.90 -19.80
N ARG A 248 -7.76 15.09 -20.26
CA ARG A 248 -6.84 16.15 -20.69
C ARG A 248 -6.03 16.69 -19.50
N LYS A 249 -6.69 16.93 -18.37
CA LYS A 249 -6.07 17.42 -17.13
C LYS A 249 -4.98 16.50 -16.62
N ILE A 250 -5.27 15.20 -16.44
CA ILE A 250 -4.25 14.24 -15.96
C ILE A 250 -3.12 14.03 -16.97
N ARG A 251 -3.40 14.09 -18.27
CA ARG A 251 -2.39 13.93 -19.33
C ARG A 251 -1.41 15.09 -19.37
N ASN A 252 -1.92 16.31 -19.24
CA ASN A 252 -1.10 17.51 -19.25
C ASN A 252 -0.35 17.66 -17.92
N GLY A 253 -1.05 17.51 -16.79
CA GLY A 253 -0.48 17.67 -15.46
C GLY A 253 0.66 16.70 -15.18
N LYS A 254 0.58 15.44 -15.62
CA LYS A 254 1.68 14.48 -15.39
C LYS A 254 3.00 14.86 -16.07
N ARG A 255 2.95 15.64 -17.15
CA ARG A 255 4.15 16.12 -17.84
C ARG A 255 4.78 17.33 -17.16
N GLN A 256 4.22 17.79 -16.05
CA GLN A 256 4.65 18.95 -15.27
C GLN A 256 5.33 18.54 -13.95
N TYR A 257 5.70 17.28 -13.74
CA TYR A 257 6.48 16.87 -12.58
C TYR A 257 7.42 15.70 -12.84
N GLN A 258 8.53 15.66 -12.09
CA GLN A 258 9.66 14.74 -12.36
C GLN A 258 9.32 13.25 -12.31
N HIS A 259 8.38 12.85 -11.45
CA HIS A 259 8.06 11.43 -11.24
C HIS A 259 7.61 10.75 -12.53
N TYR A 260 6.79 11.42 -13.36
CA TYR A 260 6.34 10.87 -14.63
C TYR A 260 7.52 10.46 -15.52
N PHE A 261 8.51 11.35 -15.67
CA PHE A 261 9.70 11.08 -16.47
C PHE A 261 10.50 9.91 -15.88
N LYS A 262 10.77 9.92 -14.57
CA LYS A 262 11.48 8.83 -13.88
C LYS A 262 10.78 7.48 -14.05
N PHE A 263 9.45 7.45 -13.93
CA PHE A 263 8.66 6.24 -14.06
C PHE A 263 8.63 5.73 -15.50
N ILE A 264 8.35 6.60 -16.48
CA ILE A 264 8.21 6.17 -17.88
C ILE A 264 9.54 5.72 -18.50
N THR A 265 10.68 6.15 -17.94
CA THR A 265 12.02 5.67 -18.31
C THR A 265 12.54 4.51 -17.45
N SER A 266 11.74 4.03 -16.49
CA SER A 266 12.14 2.95 -15.58
C SER A 266 12.03 1.56 -16.22
N ASN A 267 12.65 0.58 -15.57
CA ASN A 267 12.58 -0.83 -15.98
C ASN A 267 11.18 -1.44 -15.87
N HIS A 268 10.21 -0.74 -15.26
CA HIS A 268 8.81 -1.17 -15.27
C HIS A 268 8.19 -1.07 -16.67
N ILE A 269 8.71 -0.19 -17.53
CA ILE A 269 8.21 0.00 -18.90
C ILE A 269 8.98 -0.90 -19.87
N LYS A 270 8.53 -2.17 -19.98
CA LYS A 270 9.17 -3.18 -20.84
C LYS A 270 9.21 -2.82 -22.33
N GLN A 271 8.29 -1.97 -22.81
CA GLN A 271 8.15 -1.61 -24.23
C GLN A 271 8.87 -0.29 -24.59
N LEU A 272 9.78 0.20 -23.74
CA LEU A 272 10.52 1.43 -23.97
C LEU A 272 11.69 1.21 -24.95
N THR A 273 11.53 1.64 -26.19
CA THR A 273 12.62 1.65 -27.18
C THR A 273 13.65 2.75 -26.87
N PRO A 274 14.94 2.61 -27.26
CA PRO A 274 15.94 3.66 -27.12
C PRO A 274 15.52 5.02 -27.72
N LYS A 275 14.90 5.00 -28.91
CA LYS A 275 14.41 6.22 -29.58
C LYS A 275 13.33 6.93 -28.75
N ARG A 276 12.35 6.20 -28.21
CA ARG A 276 11.33 6.75 -27.30
C ARG A 276 11.95 7.31 -26.03
N LYS A 277 12.93 6.62 -25.46
CA LYS A 277 13.65 7.09 -24.26
C LYS A 277 14.33 8.44 -24.52
N GLN A 278 15.06 8.58 -25.63
CA GLN A 278 15.69 9.84 -26.02
C GLN A 278 14.67 10.99 -26.15
N VAL A 279 13.52 10.74 -26.80
CA VAL A 279 12.45 11.74 -26.91
C VAL A 279 11.92 12.14 -25.53
N ILE A 280 11.69 11.17 -24.63
CA ILE A 280 11.21 11.45 -23.27
C ILE A 280 12.24 12.26 -22.47
N GLU A 281 13.53 11.94 -22.59
CA GLU A 281 14.62 12.67 -21.93
C GLU A 281 14.71 14.13 -22.45
N GLN A 282 14.46 14.37 -23.73
CA GLN A 282 14.35 15.73 -24.28
C GLN A 282 13.20 16.51 -23.63
N TYR A 283 12.01 15.90 -23.50
CA TYR A 283 10.89 16.53 -22.80
C TYR A 283 11.18 16.75 -21.31
N GLN A 284 11.88 15.82 -20.66
CA GLN A 284 12.30 15.97 -19.27
C GLN A 284 13.25 17.16 -19.12
N GLN A 285 14.22 17.32 -20.02
CA GLN A 285 15.16 18.43 -19.99
C GLN A 285 14.46 19.77 -20.24
N ALA A 286 13.54 19.82 -21.20
CA ALA A 286 12.72 21.01 -21.44
C ALA A 286 11.90 21.39 -20.20
N PHE A 287 11.31 20.40 -19.50
CA PHE A 287 10.63 20.61 -18.22
C PHE A 287 11.58 21.13 -17.15
N ILE A 288 12.74 20.49 -16.92
CA ILE A 288 13.73 20.94 -15.93
C ILE A 288 14.20 22.37 -16.20
N ASN A 289 14.40 22.73 -17.47
CA ASN A 289 14.80 24.08 -17.87
C ASN A 289 13.70 25.13 -17.61
N SER A 290 12.43 24.72 -17.57
CA SER A 290 11.29 25.60 -17.25
C SER A 290 11.09 25.83 -15.75
N LEU A 291 11.75 25.06 -14.88
CA LEU A 291 11.65 25.22 -13.43
C LEU A 291 12.42 26.45 -12.92
N PRO A 292 11.96 27.07 -11.80
CA PRO A 292 12.73 28.08 -11.08
C PRO A 292 14.13 27.55 -10.72
N GLU A 293 15.11 28.45 -10.62
CA GLU A 293 16.52 28.07 -10.43
C GLU A 293 16.76 27.14 -9.23
N GLN A 294 16.13 27.42 -8.10
CA GLN A 294 16.24 26.59 -6.89
C GLN A 294 15.72 25.17 -7.11
N GLU A 295 14.57 25.03 -7.78
CA GLU A 295 13.99 23.73 -8.11
C GLU A 295 14.80 23.00 -9.18
N ARG A 296 15.31 23.73 -10.18
CA ARG A 296 16.20 23.19 -11.21
C ARG A 296 17.46 22.58 -10.60
N LEU A 297 18.09 23.24 -9.63
CA LEU A 297 19.27 22.71 -8.92
C LEU A 297 18.97 21.42 -8.16
N ALA A 298 17.79 21.31 -7.53
CA ALA A 298 17.34 20.07 -6.87
C ALA A 298 16.92 18.97 -7.86
N ALA A 299 16.41 19.37 -9.03
CA ALA A 299 15.89 18.51 -10.08
C ALA A 299 16.98 17.91 -10.97
N THR A 300 18.11 18.60 -11.11
CA THR A 300 19.23 18.15 -11.93
C THR A 300 19.85 16.91 -11.26
N PRO A 301 19.97 15.78 -11.98
CA PRO A 301 20.61 14.61 -11.40
C PRO A 301 22.04 14.98 -10.99
N LYS A 302 22.33 14.95 -9.68
CA LYS A 302 23.71 15.02 -9.19
C LYS A 302 24.50 13.94 -9.93
N PRO A 303 25.73 14.22 -10.41
CA PRO A 303 26.56 13.19 -11.02
C PRO A 303 26.57 12.00 -10.07
N GLN A 304 26.05 10.86 -10.53
CA GLN A 304 26.15 9.64 -9.75
C GLN A 304 27.65 9.42 -9.54
N PRO A 305 28.14 9.25 -8.30
CA PRO A 305 29.47 8.69 -8.14
C PRO A 305 29.50 7.44 -9.02
N PRO A 306 30.56 7.22 -9.81
CA PRO A 306 30.61 6.12 -10.76
C PRO A 306 30.16 4.87 -10.02
N LYS A 307 29.11 4.19 -10.52
CA LYS A 307 28.63 2.93 -9.94
C LYS A 307 29.87 2.10 -9.70
N ALA A 308 30.20 1.84 -8.42
CA ALA A 308 31.30 0.97 -8.09
C ALA A 308 31.06 -0.30 -8.90
N LYS A 309 31.97 -0.61 -9.83
CA LYS A 309 31.91 -1.89 -10.54
C LYS A 309 31.91 -2.92 -9.42
N VAL A 310 30.81 -3.65 -9.27
CA VAL A 310 30.79 -4.82 -8.40
C VAL A 310 31.69 -5.82 -9.11
N THR A 311 32.96 -5.79 -8.76
CA THR A 311 33.94 -6.75 -9.23
C THR A 311 33.49 -8.11 -8.71
N PRO A 312 33.50 -9.18 -9.52
CA PRO A 312 33.32 -10.53 -9.01
C PRO A 312 34.29 -10.75 -7.83
N LEU A 313 33.80 -11.37 -6.75
CA LEU A 313 34.64 -11.72 -5.60
C LEU A 313 35.84 -12.51 -6.12
N ASN A 314 37.05 -12.02 -5.83
CA ASN A 314 38.27 -12.68 -6.27
C ASN A 314 38.72 -13.72 -5.24
N ASP A 315 39.77 -14.47 -5.56
CA ASP A 315 40.27 -15.52 -4.68
C ASP A 315 40.70 -15.04 -3.28
N ASN A 316 41.10 -13.77 -3.14
CA ASN A 316 41.44 -13.16 -1.86
C ASN A 316 40.20 -12.88 -1.01
N ASP A 317 39.08 -12.49 -1.63
CA ASP A 317 37.81 -12.29 -0.91
C ASP A 317 37.26 -13.62 -0.39
N ILE A 318 37.40 -14.70 -1.18
CA ILE A 318 37.04 -16.07 -0.75
C ILE A 318 37.95 -16.52 0.41
N ASN A 319 39.25 -16.20 0.36
CA ASN A 319 40.18 -16.52 1.46
C ASN A 319 39.81 -15.76 2.74
N ARG A 320 39.40 -14.49 2.65
CA ARG A 320 38.92 -13.72 3.80
C ARG A 320 37.68 -14.32 4.43
N LEU A 321 36.70 -14.74 3.63
CA LEU A 321 35.50 -15.43 4.13
C LEU A 321 35.86 -16.75 4.85
N ARG A 322 36.76 -17.54 4.27
CA ARG A 322 37.30 -18.75 4.91
C ARG A 322 37.98 -18.43 6.24
N ASP A 323 38.83 -17.41 6.28
CA ASP A 323 39.63 -17.09 7.48
C ASP A 323 38.74 -16.53 8.60
N LEU A 324 37.75 -15.72 8.28
CA LEU A 324 36.73 -15.27 9.23
C LEU A 324 35.92 -16.45 9.78
N ALA A 325 35.53 -17.40 8.93
CA ALA A 325 34.84 -18.60 9.35
C ALA A 325 35.71 -19.42 10.34
N VAL A 326 37.02 -19.55 10.11
CA VAL A 326 37.95 -20.23 11.03
C VAL A 326 38.09 -19.47 12.36
N GLN A 327 38.12 -18.14 12.34
CA GLN A 327 38.18 -17.33 13.57
C GLN A 327 36.96 -17.54 14.47
N LEU A 328 35.78 -17.66 13.85
CA LEU A 328 34.51 -17.87 14.56
C LEU A 328 34.32 -19.32 15.04
N GLU A 329 35.16 -20.27 14.63
CA GLU A 329 35.01 -21.71 14.94
C GLU A 329 34.86 -21.99 16.44
N LYS A 330 35.52 -21.21 17.29
CA LYS A 330 35.50 -21.41 18.76
C LYS A 330 34.39 -20.65 19.47
N THR A 331 33.84 -19.60 18.86
CA THR A 331 32.91 -18.67 19.50
C THR A 331 31.48 -18.86 19.02
N ASP A 332 31.29 -19.14 17.73
CA ASP A 332 29.99 -19.39 17.12
C ASP A 332 30.15 -20.37 15.94
N LEU A 333 29.91 -21.64 16.24
CA LEU A 333 30.09 -22.73 15.29
C LEU A 333 29.04 -22.71 14.16
N GLN A 334 27.83 -22.16 14.40
CA GLN A 334 26.80 -22.06 13.38
C GLN A 334 27.12 -20.94 12.39
N ALA A 335 27.52 -19.76 12.87
CA ALA A 335 27.99 -18.67 12.03
C ALA A 335 29.27 -19.06 11.24
N SER A 336 30.17 -19.82 11.87
CA SER A 336 31.35 -20.40 11.22
C SER A 336 30.96 -21.32 10.05
N LEU A 337 29.97 -22.19 10.23
CA LEU A 337 29.45 -23.06 9.17
C LEU A 337 28.82 -22.26 8.02
N ASP A 338 27.99 -21.26 8.32
CA ASP A 338 27.29 -20.48 7.29
C ASP A 338 28.26 -19.70 6.39
N LEU A 339 29.31 -19.11 6.98
CA LEU A 339 30.38 -18.44 6.23
C LEU A 339 31.21 -19.44 5.42
N MET A 340 31.51 -20.62 5.97
CA MET A 340 32.26 -21.65 5.26
C MET A 340 31.46 -22.25 4.08
N LEU A 341 30.15 -22.40 4.21
CA LEU A 341 29.24 -22.79 3.12
C LEU A 341 29.16 -21.73 2.02
N MET A 342 29.21 -20.44 2.38
CA MET A 342 29.29 -19.36 1.40
C MET A 342 30.61 -19.40 0.64
N ALA A 343 31.74 -19.62 1.32
CA ALA A 343 33.05 -19.82 0.69
C ALA A 343 33.06 -21.08 -0.21
N GLN A 344 32.38 -22.15 0.19
CA GLN A 344 32.25 -23.38 -0.61
C GLN A 344 31.48 -23.17 -1.91
N LYS A 345 30.36 -22.41 -1.87
CA LYS A 345 29.62 -22.07 -3.10
C LYS A 345 30.47 -21.29 -4.10
N LEU A 346 31.40 -20.47 -3.61
CA LEU A 346 32.30 -19.67 -4.43
C LEU A 346 33.54 -20.45 -4.89
N ARG A 347 33.99 -21.45 -4.13
CA ARG A 347 35.12 -22.35 -4.47
C ARG A 347 34.79 -23.82 -4.14
N PRO A 348 33.98 -24.50 -4.97
CA PRO A 348 33.44 -25.83 -4.68
C PRO A 348 34.51 -26.93 -4.60
N ASN A 349 35.63 -26.74 -5.30
CA ASN A 349 36.73 -27.70 -5.33
C ASN A 349 37.83 -27.40 -4.29
N GLY A 350 37.58 -26.51 -3.32
CA GLY A 350 38.53 -26.13 -2.29
C GLY A 350 38.70 -27.22 -1.22
N PRO A 351 39.83 -27.94 -1.15
CA PRO A 351 39.97 -29.10 -0.26
C PRO A 351 39.88 -28.72 1.23
N PHE A 352 40.45 -27.57 1.61
CA PHE A 352 40.38 -27.07 2.98
C PHE A 352 38.96 -26.65 3.38
N ILE A 353 38.24 -25.95 2.50
CA ILE A 353 36.88 -25.48 2.75
C ILE A 353 35.95 -26.68 2.92
N ASN A 354 36.02 -27.64 1.99
CA ASN A 354 35.19 -28.85 2.03
C ASN A 354 35.44 -29.67 3.30
N LYS A 355 36.71 -29.85 3.68
CA LYS A 355 37.06 -30.54 4.92
C LYS A 355 36.47 -29.84 6.15
N ARG A 356 36.54 -28.52 6.22
CA ARG A 356 36.01 -27.74 7.35
C ARG A 356 34.49 -27.76 7.42
N VAL A 357 33.77 -27.66 6.29
CA VAL A 357 32.31 -27.78 6.24
C VAL A 357 31.86 -29.12 6.83
N SER A 358 32.45 -30.24 6.40
CA SER A 358 32.10 -31.56 6.93
C SER A 358 32.35 -31.65 8.44
N MET A 359 33.52 -31.18 8.91
CA MET A 359 33.84 -31.17 10.33
C MET A 359 32.87 -30.33 11.17
N TYR A 360 32.45 -29.15 10.68
CA TYR A 360 31.52 -28.29 11.42
C TYR A 360 30.11 -28.88 11.46
N GLN A 361 29.66 -29.48 10.36
CA GLN A 361 28.38 -30.20 10.30
C GLN A 361 28.36 -31.40 11.25
N GLU A 362 29.45 -32.16 11.33
CA GLU A 362 29.58 -33.27 12.29
C GLU A 362 29.55 -32.78 13.74
N LYS A 363 30.37 -31.77 14.09
CA LYS A 363 30.38 -31.19 15.44
C LYS A 363 29.02 -30.64 15.88
N LEU A 364 28.29 -29.97 14.98
CA LEU A 364 26.94 -29.46 15.27
C LEU A 364 25.90 -30.57 15.42
N LYS A 365 26.05 -31.70 14.71
CA LYS A 365 25.21 -32.89 14.91
C LYS A 365 25.50 -33.56 16.25
N SER A 366 26.77 -33.67 16.64
CA SER A 366 27.18 -34.23 17.93
C SER A 366 26.73 -33.38 19.11
N ASN A 367 26.81 -32.04 19.01
CA ASN A 367 26.34 -31.11 20.05
C ASN A 367 24.81 -31.04 20.20
N LYS A 368 24.04 -31.55 19.23
CA LYS A 368 22.57 -31.66 19.31
C LYS A 368 22.09 -33.01 19.85
N ALA A 369 22.99 -33.99 19.97
CA ALA A 369 22.72 -35.35 20.45
C ALA A 369 23.13 -35.56 21.93
N GLN A 370 23.80 -34.58 22.53
CA GLN A 370 23.92 -34.36 23.97
C GLN A 370 22.87 -33.35 24.41
#